data_AF-A0A950ZNC7-F1
#
_entry.id   AF-A0A950ZNC7-F1
#
_cell.length_a   1.000
_cell.length_b   1.000
_cell.length_c   1.000
_cell.angle_alpha   90.00
_cell.angle_beta   90.00
_cell.angle_gamma   90.00
#
_symmetry.space_group_name_H-M   'P 1'
#
loop_
_entity.id
_entity.type
_entity.pdbx_description
1 polymer ?
#
loop_
_entity_poly.entity_id
_entity_poly.type
_entity_poly.pdbx_seq_one_letter_code
_entity_poly.pdbx_strand_id
1 'polypeptide(L)' 'MQQSQARGQAILATVIALALINIGLAGVIASAVGARTILPLWIAAGLLLLGIFATVITVLLWRAYLRQASH' A
#
# COMPACT_ATOMS: atom_id res chain seq x y z
N MET A 1 4.92 3.61 26.02
CA MET A 1 4.88 4.57 24.88
C MET A 1 5.34 3.95 23.54
N GLN A 2 6.36 3.09 23.50
CA GLN A 2 6.85 2.47 22.25
C GLN A 2 5.82 1.61 21.48
N GLN A 3 4.95 0.85 22.16
CA GLN A 3 3.91 0.04 21.48
C GLN A 3 2.90 0.87 20.69
N SER A 4 2.54 2.06 21.17
CA SER A 4 1.57 2.93 20.47
C SER A 4 2.15 3.46 19.16
N GLN A 5 3.45 3.74 19.16
CA GLN A 5 4.17 4.30 18.01
C GLN A 5 4.37 3.26 16.91
N ALA A 6 4.71 2.01 17.27
CA ALA A 6 4.80 0.90 16.32
C ALA A 6 3.43 0.58 15.67
N ARG A 7 2.36 0.60 16.45
CA ARG A 7 0.99 0.38 15.96
C ARG A 7 0.54 1.50 15.03
N GLY A 8 0.83 2.76 15.36
CA GLY A 8 0.54 3.92 14.51
C GLY A 8 1.26 3.87 13.16
N GLN A 9 2.54 3.48 13.16
CA GLN A 9 3.32 3.31 11.92
C GLN A 9 2.77 2.19 11.04
N ALA A 10 2.37 1.05 11.63
CA ALA A 10 1.78 -0.05 10.88
C ALA A 10 0.44 0.34 10.23
N ILE A 11 -0.40 1.12 10.94
CA ILE A 11 -1.66 1.63 10.39
C ILE A 11 -1.41 2.59 9.23
N LEU A 12 -0.50 3.56 9.37
CA LEU A 12 -0.15 4.49 8.30
C LEU A 12 0.39 3.78 7.06
N ALA A 13 1.28 2.80 7.25
CA ALA A 13 1.80 1.99 6.15
C ALA A 13 0.66 1.24 5.41
N THR A 14 -0.30 0.72 6.17
CA THR A 14 -1.49 0.04 5.61
C THR A 14 -2.33 0.99 4.76
N VAL A 15 -2.60 2.20 5.25
CA VAL A 15 -3.39 3.22 4.55
C VAL A 15 -2.71 3.63 3.24
N ILE A 16 -1.40 3.87 3.28
CA ILE A 16 -0.61 4.24 2.09
C ILE A 16 -0.63 3.10 1.07
N ALA A 17 -0.41 1.85 1.52
CA ALA A 17 -0.43 0.69 0.65
C ALA A 17 -1.78 0.53 -0.07
N LEU A 18 -2.89 0.65 0.67
CA LEU A 18 -4.24 0.60 0.12
C LEU A 18 -4.49 1.72 -0.90
N ALA A 19 -4.09 2.94 -0.58
CA ALA A 19 -4.26 4.08 -1.50
C ALA A 19 -3.50 3.85 -2.82
N LEU A 20 -2.23 3.42 -2.75
CA LEU A 20 -1.40 3.14 -3.92
C LEU A 20 -1.98 2.01 -4.79
N ILE A 21 -2.43 0.92 -4.15
CA ILE A 21 -3.06 -0.21 -4.85
C ILE A 21 -4.34 0.26 -5.54
N ASN A 22 -5.22 0.98 -4.84
CA ASN A 22 -6.50 1.41 -5.40
C ASN A 22 -6.31 2.38 -6.58
N ILE A 23 -5.40 3.35 -6.46
CA ILE A 23 -5.12 4.30 -7.55
C ILE A 23 -4.49 3.58 -8.75
N GLY A 24 -3.51 2.70 -8.51
CA GLY A 24 -2.88 1.91 -9.57
C GLY A 24 -3.88 1.00 -10.29
N LEU A 25 -4.72 0.30 -9.53
CA LEU A 25 -5.74 -0.60 -10.07
C LEU A 25 -6.81 0.17 -10.87
N ALA A 26 -7.29 1.30 -10.36
CA ALA A 26 -8.24 2.15 -11.08
C ALA A 26 -7.66 2.66 -12.40
N GLY A 27 -6.37 3.05 -12.43
CA GLY A 27 -5.68 3.46 -13.65
C GLY A 27 -5.54 2.33 -14.68
N VAL A 28 -5.18 1.12 -14.23
CA VAL A 28 -5.09 -0.07 -15.09
C VAL A 28 -6.45 -0.43 -15.67
N ILE A 29 -7.52 -0.46 -14.85
CA ILE A 29 -8.88 -0.75 -15.30
C ILE A 29 -9.34 0.29 -16.32
N ALA A 30 -9.18 1.58 -16.02
CA ALA A 30 -9.59 2.67 -16.92
C ALA A 30 -8.87 2.57 -18.28
N SER A 31 -7.59 2.21 -18.29
CA SER A 31 -6.84 1.97 -19.52
C SER A 31 -7.35 0.71 -20.26
N ALA A 32 -7.69 -0.36 -19.55
CA ALA A 32 -8.16 -1.61 -20.16
C ALA A 32 -9.53 -1.46 -20.83
N VAL A 33 -10.41 -0.61 -20.28
CA VAL A 33 -11.73 -0.32 -20.86
C VAL A 33 -11.72 0.82 -21.89
N GLY A 34 -10.55 1.34 -22.26
CA GLY A 34 -10.42 2.42 -23.25
C GLY A 34 -10.97 3.77 -22.79
N ALA A 35 -11.18 3.96 -21.47
CA ALA A 35 -11.58 5.26 -20.93
C ALA A 35 -10.41 6.25 -21.07
N ARG A 36 -10.70 7.53 -21.32
CA ARG A 36 -9.67 8.59 -21.27
C ARG A 36 -9.09 8.65 -19.86
N THR A 37 -7.90 8.11 -19.69
CA THR A 37 -7.18 8.16 -18.41
C THR A 37 -6.36 9.44 -18.34
N ILE A 38 -6.37 10.10 -17.18
CA ILE A 38 -5.47 11.24 -16.90
C ILE A 38 -4.04 10.72 -16.65
N LEU A 39 -3.93 9.45 -16.21
CA LEU A 39 -2.66 8.80 -15.91
C LEU A 39 -2.20 7.90 -17.07
N PRO A 40 -0.94 8.02 -17.53
CA PRO A 40 -0.32 7.05 -18.42
C PRO A 40 -0.25 5.65 -17.80
N LEU A 41 -0.37 4.61 -18.63
CA LEU A 41 -0.41 3.21 -18.18
C LEU A 41 0.81 2.80 -17.35
N TRP A 42 2.01 3.27 -17.73
CA TRP A 42 3.24 2.99 -16.98
C TRP A 42 3.23 3.58 -15.57
N ILE A 43 2.60 4.75 -15.36
CA ILE A 43 2.42 5.34 -14.03
C ILE A 43 1.44 4.51 -13.20
N ALA A 44 0.34 4.06 -13.81
CA ALA A 44 -0.62 3.19 -13.13
C ALA A 44 0.00 1.85 -12.69
N ALA A 45 0.79 1.23 -13.58
CA ALA A 45 1.55 0.02 -13.26
C ALA A 45 2.59 0.28 -12.15
N GLY A 46 3.29 1.42 -12.21
CA GLY A 46 4.23 1.84 -11.17
C GLY A 46 3.57 1.99 -9.79
N LEU A 47 2.41 2.66 -9.72
CA LEU A 47 1.64 2.83 -8.49
C LEU A 47 1.17 1.48 -7.91
N LEU A 48 0.75 0.56 -8.79
CA LEU A 48 0.34 -0.79 -8.37
C LEU A 48 1.52 -1.55 -7.75
N LEU A 49 2.68 -1.55 -8.40
CA LEU A 49 3.90 -2.18 -7.88
C LEU A 49 4.35 -1.55 -6.56
N LEU A 50 4.28 -0.22 -6.45
CA LEU A 50 4.62 0.50 -5.21
C LEU A 50 3.66 0.11 -4.08
N GLY A 51 2.37 -0.02 -4.37
CA GLY A 51 1.35 -0.45 -3.43
C GLY A 51 1.54 -1.89 -2.94
N ILE A 52 1.93 -2.80 -3.83
CA ILE A 52 2.31 -4.18 -3.47
C ILE A 52 3.51 -4.16 -2.52
N PHE A 53 4.56 -3.38 -2.84
CA PHE A 53 5.75 -3.28 -1.98
C PHE A 53 5.43 -2.68 -0.61
N ALA A 54 4.61 -1.62 -0.56
CA ALA A 54 4.12 -1.03 0.69
C ALA A 54 3.29 -2.02 1.52
N THR A 55 2.54 -2.93 0.86
CA THR A 55 1.82 -4.01 1.54
C THR A 55 2.78 -5.00 2.19
N VAL A 56 3.86 -5.40 1.51
CA VAL A 56 4.89 -6.27 2.09
C VAL A 56 5.51 -5.62 3.33
N ILE A 57 5.88 -4.35 3.26
CA ILE A 57 6.41 -3.59 4.41
C ILE A 57 5.39 -3.57 5.56
N THR A 58 4.12 -3.33 5.26
CA THR A 58 3.04 -3.33 6.25
C THR A 58 2.96 -4.66 6.98
N VAL A 59 3.01 -5.79 6.26
CA VAL A 59 3.02 -7.13 6.87
C VAL A 59 4.24 -7.31 7.77
N LEU A 60 5.42 -6.85 7.34
CA LEU A 60 6.64 -6.94 8.15
C LEU A 60 6.53 -6.13 9.45
N LEU A 61 5.97 -4.93 9.40
CA LEU A 61 5.73 -4.08 10.57
C LEU A 61 4.74 -4.72 11.54
N TRP A 62 3.64 -5.27 11.04
CA TRP A 62 2.68 -6.01 11.88
C TRP A 62 3.30 -7.25 12.52
N ARG A 63 4.11 -8.02 11.77
CA ARG A 63 4.84 -9.16 12.33
C ARG A 63 5.83 -8.75 13.41
N ALA A 64 6.55 -7.64 13.22
CA ALA A 64 7.46 -7.11 14.22
C ALA A 64 6.72 -6.67 15.49
N TYR A 65 5.61 -5.95 15.33
CA TYR A 65 4.74 -5.53 16.44
C TYR A 65 4.19 -6.73 17.23
N LEU A 66 3.66 -7.74 16.55
CA LEU A 66 3.11 -8.93 17.21
C LEU A 66 4.18 -9.71 17.99
N ARG A 67 5.41 -9.83 17.46
CA ARG A 67 6.53 -10.47 18.17
C ARG A 67 6.95 -9.68 19.42
N GLN A 68 6.89 -8.35 19.37
CA GLN A 68 7.21 -7.51 20.52
C GLN A 68 6.11 -7.55 21.59
N ALA A 69 4.87 -7.85 21.22
CA ALA A 69 3.75 -7.93 22.14
C ALA A 69 3.61 -9.31 22.83
N SER A 70 4.26 -10.35 22.31
CA SER A 70 4.26 -11.71 22.88
C SER A 70 5.37 -11.97 23.91
N HIS A 71 6.22 -10.98 24.16
CA HIS A 71 7.25 -10.99 25.21
C HIS A 71 6.82 -10.06 26.35
#